data_AF-W1S7K1-F1
#
_entry.id   AF-W1S7K1-F1
#
_cell.length_a   1.000
_cell.length_b   1.000
_cell.length_c   1.000
_cell.angle_alpha   90.00
_cell.angle_beta   90.00
_cell.angle_gamma   90.00
#
_symmetry.space_group_name_H-M   'P 1'
#
loop_
_entity.id
_entity.type
_entity.pdbx_description
1 polymer ?
#
loop_
_entity_poly.entity_id
_entity_poly.type
_entity_poly.pdbx_seq_one_letter_code
_entity_poly.pdbx_strand_id
1 'polypeptide(L)' 'MTKFTPIESEFATTEDAEAHDAWVRAKVERALASTRPRVPHDAVMAKAQAVLDKYK' A
#
# COMPACT_ATOMS: atom_id res chain seq x y z
N MET A 1 7.69 -22.94 -7.57
CA MET A 1 6.50 -22.07 -7.49
C MET A 1 5.25 -22.93 -7.43
N THR A 2 4.53 -22.92 -6.32
CA THR A 2 3.16 -23.45 -6.29
C THR A 2 2.23 -22.38 -6.82
N LYS A 3 1.38 -22.75 -7.79
CA LYS A 3 0.44 -21.84 -8.44
C LYS A 3 -0.88 -21.86 -7.68
N PHE A 4 -1.38 -20.70 -7.29
CA PHE A 4 -2.69 -20.56 -6.63
C PHE A 4 -3.81 -20.42 -7.65
N THR A 5 -5.01 -20.86 -7.28
CA THR A 5 -6.23 -20.45 -7.99
C THR A 5 -6.66 -19.05 -7.51
N PRO A 6 -7.40 -18.28 -8.34
CA PRO A 6 -7.83 -16.93 -7.96
C PRO A 6 -8.76 -16.86 -6.73
N ILE A 7 -9.36 -17.98 -6.30
CA ILE A 7 -10.20 -18.04 -5.10
C ILE A 7 -9.34 -18.19 -3.83
N GLU A 8 -8.20 -18.88 -3.94
CA GLU A 8 -7.29 -19.13 -2.81
C GLU A 8 -6.42 -17.92 -2.50
N SER A 9 -5.99 -17.19 -3.54
CA SER A 9 -5.14 -16.00 -3.38
C SER A 9 -5.31 -15.03 -4.54
N GLU A 10 -5.11 -13.74 -4.23
CA GLU A 10 -4.93 -12.70 -5.23
C GLU A 10 -3.59 -12.82 -5.99
N PHE A 11 -2.62 -13.57 -5.46
CA PHE A 11 -1.33 -13.82 -6.11
C PHE A 11 -1.37 -15.08 -6.96
N ALA A 12 -0.67 -15.07 -8.09
CA ALA A 12 -0.59 -16.23 -8.97
C ALA A 12 0.30 -17.34 -8.39
N THR A 13 1.31 -16.98 -7.60
CA THR A 13 2.29 -17.93 -7.07
C THR A 13 2.67 -17.62 -5.62
N THR A 14 3.23 -18.60 -4.91
CA THR A 14 3.83 -18.37 -3.58
C THR A 14 4.96 -17.35 -3.60
N GLU A 15 5.78 -17.36 -4.64
CA GLU A 15 6.91 -16.43 -4.76
C GLU A 15 6.44 -14.98 -4.87
N ASP A 16 5.39 -14.72 -5.66
CA ASP A 16 4.78 -13.38 -5.76
C ASP A 16 4.20 -12.92 -4.40
N ALA A 17 3.54 -13.84 -3.69
CA ALA A 17 2.96 -13.56 -2.37
C ALA A 17 4.05 -13.23 -1.33
N GLU A 18 5.13 -14.02 -1.28
CA GLU A 18 6.27 -13.80 -0.39
C GLU A 18 7.00 -12.50 -0.70
N ALA A 19 7.20 -12.19 -1.99
CA ALA A 19 7.81 -10.94 -2.42
C ALA A 19 6.96 -9.72 -2.02
N HIS A 20 5.63 -9.80 -2.19
CA HIS A 20 4.71 -8.75 -1.77
C HIS A 20 4.71 -8.59 -0.25
N ASP A 21 4.66 -9.70 0.50
CA ASP A 21 4.71 -9.69 1.97
C ASP A 21 5.97 -9.00 2.50
N ALA A 22 7.15 -9.37 1.98
CA ALA A 22 8.42 -8.73 2.34
C ALA A 22 8.41 -7.22 2.05
N TRP A 23 7.86 -6.82 0.90
CA TRP A 23 7.72 -5.41 0.54
C TRP A 23 6.77 -4.64 1.48
N VAL A 24 5.60 -5.21 1.81
CA VAL A 24 4.63 -4.58 2.71
C VAL A 24 5.23 -4.41 4.10
N ARG A 25 5.88 -5.44 4.66
CA ARG A 25 6.52 -5.35 5.98
C ARG A 25 7.57 -4.24 6.01
N ALA A 26 8.47 -4.20 5.02
CA ALA A 26 9.46 -3.13 4.93
C ALA A 26 8.82 -1.73 4.77
N LYS A 27 7.70 -1.62 4.05
CA LYS A 27 6.94 -0.37 3.92
C LYS A 27 6.31 0.07 5.23
N VAL A 28 5.75 -0.86 6.00
CA VAL A 28 5.14 -0.61 7.31
C VAL A 28 6.21 -0.19 8.31
N GLU A 29 7.36 -0.88 8.37
CA GLU A 29 8.48 -0.52 9.25
C GLU A 29 8.96 0.92 8.99
N ARG A 30 9.15 1.30 7.72
CA ARG A 30 9.48 2.68 7.36
C ARG A 30 8.41 3.69 7.78
N ALA A 31 7.13 3.32 7.71
CA ALA A 31 6.04 4.19 8.14
C ALA A 31 5.98 4.33 9.67
N LEU A 32 6.23 3.25 10.42
CA LEU A 32 6.29 3.27 11.89
C LEU A 32 7.49 4.05 12.42
N ALA A 33 8.63 3.98 11.74
CA ALA A 33 9.83 4.74 12.10
C ALA A 33 9.76 6.24 11.74
N SER A 34 8.73 6.67 11.01
CA SER A 34 8.60 8.07 10.58
C SER A 34 8.25 8.99 11.76
N THR A 35 9.05 10.04 11.96
CA THR A 35 8.80 11.10 12.95
C THR A 35 7.80 12.17 12.50
N ARG A 36 7.27 12.04 11.27
CA ARG A 36 6.29 12.99 10.73
C ARG A 36 5.00 12.97 11.57
N PRO A 37 4.36 14.13 11.80
CA PRO A 37 3.11 14.19 12.53
C PRO A 37 1.99 13.45 11.79
N ARG A 38 1.02 12.93 12.55
CA ARG A 38 -0.22 12.37 12.00
C ARG A 38 -1.01 13.47 11.29
N VAL A 39 -1.69 13.11 10.21
CA VAL A 39 -2.50 14.04 9.42
C VAL A 39 -3.98 13.74 9.70
N PRO A 40 -4.80 14.75 10.05
CA PRO A 40 -6.25 14.58 10.16
C PRO A 40 -6.89 14.11 8.85
N HIS A 41 -7.98 13.35 8.93
CA HIS A 41 -8.67 12.81 7.76
C HIS A 41 -9.02 13.90 6.73
N ASP A 42 -9.66 15.00 7.17
CA ASP A 42 -10.09 16.08 6.28
C ASP A 42 -8.91 16.73 5.54
N ALA A 43 -7.75 16.84 6.19
CA ALA A 43 -6.55 17.37 5.57
C ALA A 43 -5.97 16.43 4.51
N VAL A 44 -6.14 15.11 4.66
CA VAL A 44 -5.78 14.14 3.61
C VAL A 44 -6.73 14.28 2.42
N MET A 45 -8.04 14.37 2.67
CA MET A 45 -9.05 14.51 1.62
C MET A 45 -8.88 15.80 0.83
N ALA A 46 -8.61 16.93 1.49
CA ALA A 46 -8.34 18.20 0.84
C ALA A 46 -7.09 18.13 -0.07
N LYS A 47 -6.02 17.46 0.37
CA LYS A 47 -4.82 17.26 -0.44
C LYS A 47 -5.11 16.38 -1.66
N ALA A 48 -5.89 15.31 -1.50
CA ALA A 48 -6.28 14.45 -2.61
C ALA A 48 -7.10 15.21 -3.66
N GLN A 49 -8.08 16.01 -3.22
CA GLN A 49 -8.91 16.82 -4.11
C GLN A 49 -8.07 17.84 -4.89
N ALA A 50 -7.14 18.51 -4.21
CA ALA A 50 -6.23 19.46 -4.85
C ALA A 50 -5.30 18.82 -5.90
N VAL A 51 -5.02 17.52 -5.84
CA VAL A 51 -4.29 16.80 -6.90
C VAL A 51 -5.19 16.56 -8.10
N LEU A 52 -6.45 16.16 -7.89
CA LEU A 52 -7.41 15.90 -8.97
C LEU A 52 -7.75 17.18 -9.74
N ASP A 53 -7.91 18.31 -9.04
CA ASP A 53 -8.24 19.59 -9.65
C ASP A 53 -7.13 20.13 -10.58
N LYS A 54 -5.89 19.63 -10.47
CA LYS A 54 -4.80 19.96 -11.41
C LYS A 54 -4.98 19.37 -12.80
N TYR A 55 -5.84 18.37 -12.94
CA TYR A 55 -6.08 17.66 -14.19
C TYR A 55 -7.49 17.92 -14.75
N LYS A 56 -8.19 18.93 -14.22
CA LYS A 56 -9.39 19.51 -14.82
C LYS A 56 -9.00 20.63 -15.79
#